data_AF-A0A1Q5X2P6-F1
#
_entry.id   AF-A0A1Q5X2P6-F1
#
_cell.length_a   1.000
_cell.length_b   1.000
_cell.length_c   1.000
_cell.angle_alpha   90.00
_cell.angle_beta   90.00
_cell.angle_gamma   90.00
#
_symmetry.space_group_name_H-M   'P 1'
#
loop_
_entity.id
_entity.type
_entity.pdbx_description
1 polymer ?
#
loop_
_entity_poly.entity_id
_entity_poly.type
_entity_poly.pdbx_seq_one_letter_code
_entity_poly.pdbx_strand_id
1 'polypeptide(L)'
;METNRRELLLEILFVSTASEAEKDDSVIDLADFDDDEIIQALVKASNNNNVSDKVKGSCGESLAHIWLRRQDIDYDLLLHLNGIALTEVLSVIKNEKVEWYENYMQRKTTPF
;
A
#
# COMPACT_ATOMS: atom_id res chain seq x y z
N MET A 1 -7.39 1.16 22.59
CA MET A 1 -7.48 2.51 22.00
C MET A 1 -7.08 2.50 20.53
N GLU A 2 -6.06 1.72 20.13
CA GLU A 2 -5.64 1.60 18.72
C GLU A 2 -6.70 1.01 17.77
N THR A 3 -7.51 0.05 18.23
CA THR A 3 -8.61 -0.54 17.45
C THR A 3 -9.59 0.52 16.92
N ASN A 4 -9.95 1.50 17.74
CA ASN A 4 -10.87 2.58 17.34
C ASN A 4 -10.23 3.54 16.32
N ARG A 5 -8.91 3.79 16.40
CA ARG A 5 -8.21 4.63 15.42
C ARG A 5 -8.19 3.94 14.05
N ARG A 6 -7.82 2.66 14.05
CA ARG A 6 -7.76 1.82 12.84
C ARG A 6 -9.10 1.76 12.11
N GLU A 7 -10.18 1.47 12.84
CA GLU A 7 -11.54 1.41 12.28
C GLU A 7 -11.97 2.75 11.68
N LEU A 8 -11.69 3.86 12.38
CA LEU A 8 -11.97 5.21 11.89
C LEU A 8 -11.22 5.53 10.60
N LEU A 9 -9.94 5.18 10.51
CA LEU A 9 -9.13 5.41 9.32
C LEU A 9 -9.65 4.60 8.12
N LEU A 10 -10.04 3.35 8.35
CA LEU A 10 -10.68 2.52 7.31
C LEU A 10 -12.04 3.10 6.87
N GLU A 11 -12.81 3.66 7.80
CA GLU A 11 -14.07 4.34 7.50
C GLU A 11 -13.82 5.60 6.63
N ILE A 12 -12.81 6.41 6.98
CA ILE A 12 -12.40 7.58 6.18
C ILE A 12 -12.05 7.14 4.76
N LEU A 13 -11.26 6.08 4.61
CA LEU A 13 -10.79 5.59 3.31
C LEU A 13 -11.92 5.04 2.42
N PHE A 14 -12.86 4.27 2.98
CA PHE A 14 -13.82 3.49 2.17
C PHE A 14 -15.29 3.91 2.23
N VAL A 15 -15.74 4.50 3.35
CA VAL A 15 -17.17 4.70 3.62
C VAL A 15 -17.54 6.18 3.66
N SER A 16 -16.59 7.03 4.05
CA SER A 16 -16.83 8.45 4.22
C SER A 16 -16.89 9.22 2.89
N THR A 17 -17.55 10.39 2.92
CA THR A 17 -17.46 11.39 1.85
C THR A 17 -16.26 12.34 2.06
N ALA A 18 -15.24 11.89 2.81
CA ALA A 18 -14.06 12.70 3.08
C ALA A 18 -13.36 13.09 1.78
N SER A 19 -12.66 14.22 1.86
CA SER A 19 -11.86 14.75 0.78
C SER A 19 -10.71 13.80 0.41
N GLU A 20 -10.18 13.95 -0.80
CA GLU A 20 -9.00 13.17 -1.22
C GLU A 20 -7.79 13.45 -0.32
N ALA A 21 -7.69 14.65 0.29
CA ALA A 21 -6.63 14.96 1.25
C ALA A 21 -6.80 14.16 2.55
N GLU A 22 -8.01 14.08 3.10
CA GLU A 22 -8.28 13.29 4.30
C GLU A 22 -8.09 11.79 4.06
N LYS A 23 -8.44 11.29 2.87
CA LYS A 23 -8.16 9.91 2.49
C LYS A 23 -6.65 9.64 2.38
N ASP A 24 -5.92 10.59 1.78
CA ASP A 24 -4.47 10.52 1.67
C ASP A 24 -3.80 10.44 3.04
N ASP A 25 -4.17 11.36 3.95
CA ASP A 25 -3.70 11.36 5.34
C ASP A 25 -4.07 10.05 6.04
N SER A 26 -5.29 9.54 5.82
CA SER A 26 -5.73 8.28 6.42
C SER A 26 -4.90 7.08 5.98
N VAL A 27 -4.46 7.06 4.72
CA VAL A 27 -3.61 5.99 4.18
C VAL A 27 -2.23 6.02 4.83
N ILE A 28 -1.64 7.21 4.98
CA ILE A 28 -0.36 7.40 5.66
C ILE A 28 -0.46 6.95 7.12
N ASP A 29 -1.54 7.33 7.80
CA ASP A 29 -1.80 6.93 9.19
C ASP A 29 -2.07 5.42 9.34
N LEU A 30 -2.73 4.80 8.35
CA LEU A 30 -2.91 3.35 8.30
C LEU A 30 -1.57 2.63 8.17
N ALA A 31 -0.57 3.28 7.58
CA ALA A 31 0.77 2.75 7.50
C ALA A 31 1.45 2.59 8.87
N ASP A 32 0.86 3.01 9.99
CA ASP A 32 1.38 2.70 11.33
C ASP A 32 1.07 1.25 11.79
N PHE A 33 0.15 0.57 11.10
CA PHE A 33 -0.33 -0.76 11.48
C PHE A 33 0.29 -1.83 10.57
N ASP A 34 0.88 -2.87 11.18
CA ASP A 34 1.62 -3.92 10.48
C ASP A 34 0.78 -5.19 10.20
N ASP A 35 -0.53 -5.14 10.39
CA ASP A 35 -1.40 -6.32 10.24
C ASP A 35 -1.86 -6.57 8.78
N ASP A 36 -2.18 -7.83 8.49
CA ASP A 36 -2.56 -8.26 7.14
C ASP A 36 -3.85 -7.61 6.64
N GLU A 37 -4.79 -7.27 7.52
CA GLU A 37 -6.04 -6.63 7.11
C GLU A 37 -5.81 -5.19 6.63
N ILE A 38 -4.85 -4.46 7.20
CA ILE A 38 -4.45 -3.15 6.67
C ILE A 38 -3.73 -3.29 5.33
N ILE A 39 -2.86 -4.27 5.16
CA ILE A 39 -2.23 -4.54 3.86
C ILE A 39 -3.31 -4.79 2.79
N GLN A 40 -4.31 -5.64 3.08
CA GLN A 40 -5.41 -5.91 2.16
C GLN A 40 -6.25 -4.67 1.86
N ALA A 41 -6.49 -3.83 2.86
CA ALA A 41 -7.19 -2.56 2.69
C ALA A 41 -6.43 -1.62 1.74
N LEU A 42 -5.12 -1.46 1.91
CA LEU A 42 -4.31 -0.60 1.05
C LEU A 42 -4.25 -1.11 -0.40
N VAL A 43 -4.11 -2.43 -0.60
CA VAL A 43 -4.16 -3.05 -1.94
C VAL A 43 -5.54 -2.84 -2.61
N LYS A 44 -6.62 -2.96 -1.83
CA LYS A 44 -7.97 -2.71 -2.33
C LYS A 44 -8.15 -1.25 -2.74
N ALA A 45 -7.68 -0.31 -1.92
CA ALA A 45 -7.77 1.13 -2.20
C ALA A 45 -6.91 1.52 -3.42
N SER A 46 -5.69 0.98 -3.53
CA SER A 46 -4.79 1.28 -4.65
C SER A 46 -5.35 0.85 -6.00
N ASN A 47 -6.16 -0.22 -6.03
CA ASN A 47 -6.79 -0.75 -7.23
C ASN A 47 -8.21 -0.20 -7.47
N ASN A 48 -8.69 0.72 -6.64
CA ASN A 48 -10.03 1.29 -6.79
C ASN A 48 -10.01 2.47 -7.77
N ASN A 49 -10.77 2.37 -8.86
CA ASN A 49 -10.87 3.43 -9.88
C ASN A 49 -11.52 4.73 -9.38
N ASN A 50 -12.23 4.70 -8.25
CA ASN A 50 -12.84 5.88 -7.65
C ASN A 50 -11.91 6.62 -6.68
N VAL A 51 -10.69 6.10 -6.46
CA VAL A 51 -9.67 6.72 -5.61
C VAL A 51 -8.70 7.49 -6.51
N SER A 52 -8.32 8.70 -6.10
CA SER A 52 -7.38 9.52 -6.87
C SER A 52 -5.99 8.90 -6.95
N ASP A 53 -5.23 9.26 -7.99
CA ASP A 53 -3.86 8.79 -8.15
C ASP A 53 -2.95 9.20 -6.99
N LYS A 54 -3.23 10.32 -6.32
CA LYS A 54 -2.52 10.74 -5.11
C LYS A 54 -2.67 9.69 -4.00
N VAL A 55 -3.91 9.36 -3.64
CA VAL A 55 -4.19 8.37 -2.59
C VAL A 55 -3.68 6.98 -2.98
N LYS A 56 -3.77 6.60 -4.27
CA LYS A 56 -3.17 5.34 -4.76
C LYS A 56 -1.65 5.31 -4.61
N GLY A 57 -0.98 6.42 -4.91
CA GLY A 57 0.47 6.56 -4.70
C GLY A 57 0.83 6.37 -3.23
N SER A 58 0.12 7.05 -2.33
CA SER A 58 0.28 6.92 -0.88
C SER A 58 0.00 5.51 -0.38
N CYS A 59 -0.96 4.78 -0.98
CA CYS A 59 -1.19 3.37 -0.66
C CYS A 59 0.05 2.54 -0.98
N GLY A 60 0.68 2.83 -2.12
CA GLY A 60 1.91 2.18 -2.52
C GLY A 60 3.07 2.45 -1.56
N GLU A 61 3.36 3.72 -1.30
CA GLU A 61 4.41 4.10 -0.34
C GLU A 61 4.18 3.47 1.04
N SER A 62 2.94 3.50 1.53
CA SER A 62 2.53 2.91 2.81
C SER A 62 2.75 1.40 2.86
N LEU A 63 2.37 0.67 1.80
CA LEU A 63 2.61 -0.78 1.68
C LEU A 63 4.11 -1.11 1.76
N ALA A 64 4.95 -0.34 1.07
CA ALA A 64 6.39 -0.54 1.14
C ALA A 64 6.93 -0.36 2.56
N HIS A 65 6.48 0.68 3.28
CA HIS A 65 6.88 0.90 4.67
C HIS A 65 6.43 -0.22 5.61
N ILE A 66 5.21 -0.74 5.45
CA ILE A 66 4.73 -1.88 6.25
C ILE A 66 5.61 -3.11 6.02
N TRP A 67 5.85 -3.49 4.75
CA TRP A 67 6.70 -4.64 4.45
C TRP A 67 8.13 -4.45 4.97
N LEU A 68 8.69 -3.25 4.83
CA LEU A 68 10.01 -2.92 5.36
C LEU A 68 10.06 -3.08 6.89
N ARG A 69 9.07 -2.58 7.64
CA ARG A 69 9.05 -2.76 9.10
C ARG A 69 8.90 -4.21 9.51
N ARG A 70 8.07 -4.98 8.81
CA ARG A 70 7.90 -6.43 9.02
C ARG A 70 9.12 -7.25 8.61
N GLN A 71 10.02 -6.69 7.79
CA GLN A 71 11.09 -7.41 7.09
C GLN A 71 10.54 -8.58 6.25
N ASP A 72 9.31 -8.45 5.74
CA ASP A 72 8.60 -9.47 5.00
C ASP A 72 7.76 -8.82 3.90
N ILE A 73 8.00 -9.24 2.66
CA ILE A 73 7.36 -8.68 1.47
C ILE A 73 6.42 -9.72 0.83
N ASP A 74 5.18 -9.29 0.61
CA ASP A 74 4.21 -10.10 -0.12
C ASP A 74 4.35 -9.84 -1.64
N TYR A 75 5.11 -10.70 -2.31
CA TYR A 75 5.31 -10.62 -3.75
C TYR A 75 4.03 -10.87 -4.55
N ASP A 76 3.10 -11.68 -4.03
CA ASP A 76 1.85 -11.96 -4.73
C ASP A 76 0.98 -10.72 -4.74
N LEU A 77 0.82 -10.03 -3.60
CA LEU A 77 0.13 -8.74 -3.54
C LEU A 77 0.83 -7.66 -4.36
N LEU A 78 2.17 -7.60 -4.33
CA LEU A 78 2.93 -6.66 -5.14
C LEU A 78 2.67 -6.86 -6.65
N LEU A 79 2.53 -8.10 -7.13
CA LEU A 79 2.19 -8.39 -8.53
C LEU A 79 0.77 -7.94 -8.91
N HIS A 80 -0.13 -7.80 -7.94
CA HIS A 80 -1.49 -7.28 -8.18
C HIS A 80 -1.57 -5.75 -8.19
N LEU A 81 -0.54 -5.05 -7.71
CA LEU A 81 -0.48 -3.59 -7.82
C LEU A 81 -0.24 -3.16 -9.27
N ASN A 82 -0.77 -2.00 -9.62
CA ASN A 82 -0.61 -1.41 -10.94
C ASN A 82 -0.52 0.12 -10.85
N GLY A 83 -0.23 0.75 -11.99
CA GLY A 83 -0.19 2.21 -12.10
C GLY A 83 0.76 2.88 -11.11
N ILE A 84 0.28 3.99 -10.54
CA ILE A 84 1.07 4.81 -9.63
C ILE A 84 1.41 4.09 -8.32
N ALA A 85 0.50 3.28 -7.78
CA ALA A 85 0.75 2.53 -6.54
C ALA A 85 1.94 1.56 -6.67
N LEU A 86 2.00 0.80 -7.78
CA LEU A 86 3.14 -0.07 -8.06
C LEU A 86 4.43 0.75 -8.23
N THR A 87 4.34 1.92 -8.87
CA THR A 87 5.51 2.78 -9.11
C THR A 87 6.11 3.26 -7.79
N GLU A 88 5.28 3.75 -6.87
CA GLU A 88 5.73 4.24 -5.56
C GLU A 88 6.32 3.13 -4.70
N VAL A 89 5.63 1.98 -4.62
CA VAL A 89 6.16 0.80 -3.90
C VAL A 89 7.55 0.42 -4.40
N LEU A 90 7.72 0.29 -5.71
CA LEU A 90 8.98 -0.13 -6.29
C LEU A 90 10.07 0.93 -6.10
N SER A 91 9.71 2.22 -6.09
CA SER A 91 10.64 3.31 -5.79
C SER A 91 11.23 3.18 -4.39
N VAL A 92 10.37 3.00 -3.38
CA VAL A 92 10.78 2.83 -1.98
C VAL A 92 11.59 1.54 -1.80
N ILE A 93 11.09 0.41 -2.29
CA ILE A 93 11.78 -0.88 -2.16
C ILE A 93 13.15 -0.84 -2.83
N LYS A 94 13.26 -0.24 -4.02
CA LYS A 94 14.55 -0.13 -4.73
C LYS A 94 15.57 0.68 -3.94
N ASN A 95 15.12 1.69 -3.18
CA ASN A 95 15.99 2.51 -2.34
C ASN A 95 16.43 1.79 -1.06
N GLU A 96 15.50 1.12 -0.38
CA GLU A 96 15.73 0.57 0.96
C GLU A 96 16.18 -0.90 0.98
N LYS A 97 15.71 -1.71 0.01
CA LYS A 97 15.93 -3.16 -0.08
C LYS A 97 16.01 -3.58 -1.55
N VAL A 98 17.09 -3.21 -2.23
CA VAL A 98 17.30 -3.51 -3.67
C VAL A 98 17.11 -4.99 -4.02
N GLU A 99 17.49 -5.90 -3.13
CA GLU A 99 17.31 -7.35 -3.28
C GLU A 99 15.84 -7.72 -3.50
N TRP A 100 14.92 -7.04 -2.81
CA TRP A 100 13.49 -7.28 -2.96
C TRP A 100 12.99 -6.83 -4.33
N TYR A 101 13.48 -5.69 -4.81
CA TYR A 101 13.18 -5.18 -6.15
C TYR A 101 13.67 -6.15 -7.23
N GLU A 102 14.90 -6.65 -7.12
CA GLU A 102 15.48 -7.62 -8.06
C GLU A 102 14.66 -8.92 -8.11
N ASN A 103 14.26 -9.45 -6.94
CA ASN A 103 13.40 -10.62 -6.85
C ASN A 103 12.03 -10.40 -7.50
N TYR A 104 11.41 -9.23 -7.31
CA TYR A 104 10.17 -8.88 -8.01
C TYR A 104 10.37 -8.88 -9.53
N MET A 105 11.46 -8.29 -10.02
CA MET A 105 11.76 -8.24 -11.46
C MET A 105 11.96 -9.63 -12.06
N GLN A 106 12.63 -10.54 -11.33
CA GLN A 106 12.79 -11.95 -11.76
C GLN A 106 11.45 -12.70 -11.83
N ARG A 107 10.58 -12.49 -10.82
CA ARG A 107 9.24 -13.10 -10.78
C ARG A 107 8.35 -12.60 -11.92
N LYS A 108 8.43 -11.31 -12.25
CA LYS A 108 7.63 -10.71 -13.33
C LYS A 108 8.01 -11.23 -14.73
N THR A 109 9.27 -11.60 -14.94
CA THR A 109 9.79 -12.04 -16.26
C THR A 109 9.69 -13.54 -16.48
N THR A 110 9.33 -14.32 -15.46
CA THR A 110 9.17 -15.77 -15.55
C THR A 110 7.68 -16.12 -15.51
N PRO A 111 7.00 -16.29 -16.67
CA PRO A 111 5.65 -16.81 -16.67
C PRO A 111 5.68 -18.26 -16.19
N PHE A 112 4.85 -18.58 -15.19
CA PHE A 112 4.51 -19.95 -14.85
C PHE A 112 3.75 -20.63 -16.01
#